data_AF-A0A9J6QCS6-F1
#
_entry.id   AF-A0A9J6QCS6-F1
#
_cell.length_a   1.000
_cell.length_b   1.000
_cell.length_c   1.000
_cell.angle_alpha   90.00
_cell.angle_beta   90.00
_cell.angle_gamma   90.00
#
_symmetry.space_group_name_H-M   'P 1'
#
loop_
_entity.id
_entity.type
_entity.pdbx_description
1 polymer ?
#
loop_
_entity_poly.entity_id
_entity_poly.type
_entity_poly.pdbx_seq_one_letter_code
_entity_poly.pdbx_strand_id
1 'polypeptide(L)'
;MKFKLALGLSLIGLGYSCAVQATWDEKFWNPKPLADDVILPMPCDGAMAFRKVAIPQNKPLEDYNITLGQEGDEWGYVEQSRQEHIAGSFPDPKNKGRYYLIAKYELSDVQFRALSGECPTADMKGRLPKVNIGWMDAMAFANQYNLWLRKEKLASLPKDDGQPGFLRLPTETEWEFAARGGLAVSPSEFRDQHFPMPEGLNGYVWFAGAQSSNGKLQLTGLLKPNPLGLHDILGNAAEMMFEPFRLNKLDRLHGKAGGYVVRGGSYVTTQGDIRSALRGEEPYYSDSGENVSKTTGVRLVMVSTTLTSRDRVKEIEKEWQALGSAPKTAAQGKAPDSLQNLNAISAKVQDDGLKKELEKLRGELRANGQLRDEQRDQAIRTSLQLGAFLCTKMKDDGEFLDRLNQLYSKTCAADSQLDANCARRQEQLGQHQKALEFISSYYADTLVDMGSTYNKPLIDPQIAVVQQQMAARGKTNLNGYLDTYWMNLQGYWKDGKVARDAWLMACKKNN
;
A
#
# COMPACT_ATOMS: atom_id res chain seq x y z
N MET A 1 28.08 -75.17 55.40
CA MET A 1 29.28 -74.40 54.98
C MET A 1 28.84 -73.38 53.93
N LYS A 2 28.89 -72.09 54.31
CA LYS A 2 29.02 -70.86 53.50
C LYS A 2 28.00 -70.50 52.39
N PHE A 3 27.10 -69.58 52.80
CA PHE A 3 26.52 -68.41 52.11
C PHE A 3 27.29 -67.82 50.91
N LYS A 4 26.53 -67.38 49.88
CA LYS A 4 26.77 -66.18 49.04
C LYS A 4 25.40 -65.61 48.63
N LEU A 5 24.87 -64.61 49.33
CA LEU A 5 24.98 -63.15 49.10
C LEU A 5 24.29 -62.67 47.82
N ALA A 6 23.17 -61.97 48.03
CA ALA A 6 22.40 -61.23 47.04
C ALA A 6 23.05 -59.89 46.70
N LEU A 7 22.80 -59.37 45.50
CA LEU A 7 22.69 -57.93 45.26
C LEU A 7 21.76 -57.68 44.07
N GLY A 8 20.62 -57.03 44.33
CA GLY A 8 19.76 -56.48 43.29
C GLY A 8 20.32 -55.14 42.80
N LEU A 9 20.09 -54.83 41.53
CA LEU A 9 20.22 -53.48 40.99
C LEU A 9 18.92 -53.10 40.29
N SER A 10 18.30 -52.04 40.80
CA SER A 10 17.10 -51.39 40.26
C SER A 10 17.46 -50.43 39.12
N LEU A 11 16.55 -50.39 38.14
CA LEU A 11 16.14 -49.29 37.26
C LEU A 11 17.05 -48.06 37.08
N ILE A 12 17.39 -47.78 35.82
CA ILE A 12 17.47 -46.40 35.31
C ILE A 12 16.66 -46.35 34.02
N GLY A 13 15.48 -45.72 34.09
CA GLY A 13 14.71 -45.33 32.92
C GLY A 13 15.43 -44.19 32.21
N LEU A 14 15.73 -44.39 30.92
CA LEU A 14 16.12 -43.31 30.02
C LEU A 14 14.88 -42.47 29.70
N GLY A 15 14.57 -41.54 30.60
CA GLY A 15 13.71 -40.41 30.27
C GLY A 15 14.46 -39.54 29.26
N TYR A 16 13.96 -39.47 28.03
CA TYR A 16 14.30 -38.38 27.12
C TYR A 16 13.79 -37.09 27.78
N SER A 17 14.70 -36.33 28.37
CA SER A 17 14.45 -34.96 28.76
C SER A 17 14.10 -34.17 27.51
N CYS A 18 12.83 -33.78 27.34
CA CYS A 18 12.49 -32.64 26.51
C CYS A 18 13.29 -31.46 27.06
N ALA A 19 14.39 -31.10 26.39
CA ALA A 19 15.00 -29.81 26.58
C ALA A 19 13.94 -28.79 26.20
N VAL A 20 13.39 -28.10 27.20
CA VAL A 20 12.51 -26.95 27.01
C VAL A 20 13.38 -25.89 26.36
N GLN A 21 13.33 -25.82 25.03
CA GLN A 21 14.11 -24.85 24.28
C GLN A 21 13.50 -23.47 24.57
N ALA A 22 14.33 -22.53 25.02
CA ALA A 22 13.86 -21.21 25.40
C ALA A 22 13.39 -20.43 24.15
N THR A 23 12.23 -19.79 24.26
CA THR A 23 11.69 -18.84 23.26
C THR A 23 12.75 -17.80 22.89
N TRP A 24 12.94 -17.53 21.60
CA TRP A 24 13.89 -16.50 21.17
C TRP A 24 13.50 -15.14 21.73
N ASP A 25 14.45 -14.45 22.35
CA ASP A 25 14.30 -13.06 22.78
C ASP A 25 13.93 -12.17 21.57
N GLU A 26 12.89 -11.33 21.72
CA GLU A 26 12.32 -10.49 20.66
C GLU A 26 13.38 -9.65 19.95
N LYS A 27 14.42 -9.20 20.65
CA LYS A 27 15.50 -8.39 20.04
C LYS A 27 16.26 -9.09 18.90
N PHE A 28 16.15 -10.42 18.80
CA PHE A 28 16.83 -11.22 17.77
C PHE A 28 16.01 -11.42 16.50
N TRP A 29 14.71 -11.11 16.50
CA TRP A 29 13.84 -11.29 15.33
C TRP A 29 12.89 -10.12 15.07
N ASN A 30 12.65 -9.26 16.06
CA ASN A 30 11.94 -7.98 15.96
C ASN A 30 12.63 -6.89 16.81
N PRO A 31 13.84 -6.42 16.43
CA PRO A 31 14.61 -5.45 17.20
C PRO A 31 13.97 -4.06 17.35
N LYS A 32 12.91 -3.75 16.59
CA LYS A 32 12.19 -2.46 16.60
C LYS A 32 10.68 -2.67 16.63
N PRO A 33 10.12 -3.29 17.69
CA PRO A 33 8.72 -3.71 17.70
C PRO A 33 7.76 -2.54 17.52
N LEU A 34 6.67 -2.77 16.78
CA LEU A 34 5.55 -1.85 16.61
C LEU A 34 4.27 -2.53 17.07
N ALA A 35 3.34 -1.76 17.63
CA ALA A 35 2.13 -2.29 18.26
C ALA A 35 1.20 -3.06 17.30
N ASP A 36 1.28 -2.77 16.01
CA ASP A 36 0.49 -3.38 14.94
C ASP A 36 1.28 -4.39 14.10
N ASP A 37 2.46 -4.83 14.57
CA ASP A 37 3.19 -5.93 13.94
C ASP A 37 2.35 -7.22 13.93
N VAL A 38 2.33 -7.93 12.80
CA VAL A 38 1.73 -9.25 12.70
C VAL A 38 2.83 -10.29 12.88
N ILE A 39 2.74 -11.07 13.96
CA ILE A 39 3.78 -12.04 14.32
C ILE A 39 3.37 -13.44 13.85
N LEU A 40 4.21 -14.05 13.03
CA LEU A 40 4.07 -15.45 12.66
C LEU A 40 5.08 -16.29 13.44
N PRO A 41 4.62 -17.38 14.11
CA PRO A 41 5.51 -18.29 14.82
C PRO A 41 6.38 -19.07 13.83
N MET A 42 7.54 -19.51 14.28
CA MET A 42 8.46 -20.38 13.54
C MET A 42 8.84 -21.60 14.39
N PRO A 43 9.46 -22.65 13.80
CA PRO A 43 10.08 -23.72 14.60
C PRO A 43 11.02 -23.18 15.67
N CYS A 44 11.32 -24.02 16.67
CA CYS A 44 12.31 -23.74 17.71
C CYS A 44 11.96 -22.50 18.56
N ASP A 45 10.66 -22.23 18.71
CA ASP A 45 10.10 -21.08 19.42
C ASP A 45 10.61 -19.72 18.92
N GLY A 46 10.95 -19.68 17.63
CA GLY A 46 11.26 -18.45 16.89
C GLY A 46 10.01 -17.76 16.35
N ALA A 47 10.21 -16.60 15.74
CA ALA A 47 9.15 -15.85 15.10
C ALA A 47 9.66 -14.94 13.96
N MET A 48 8.72 -14.45 13.16
CA MET A 48 8.95 -13.47 12.11
C MET A 48 7.88 -12.38 12.17
N ALA A 49 8.31 -11.12 12.18
CA ALA A 49 7.42 -9.96 12.19
C ALA A 49 7.06 -9.52 10.77
N PHE A 50 5.79 -9.16 10.56
CA PHE A 50 5.26 -8.66 9.30
C PHE A 50 4.54 -7.32 9.51
N ARG A 51 4.52 -6.51 8.46
CA ARG A 51 3.76 -5.25 8.37
C ARG A 51 2.60 -5.42 7.40
N LYS A 52 1.49 -4.75 7.68
CA LYS A 52 0.35 -4.65 6.76
C LYS A 52 0.63 -3.59 5.71
N VAL A 53 0.40 -3.94 4.44
CA VAL A 53 0.39 -3.00 3.33
C VAL A 53 -1.04 -2.86 2.84
N ALA A 54 -1.68 -1.74 3.17
CA ALA A 54 -3.09 -1.50 2.87
C ALA A 54 -3.29 -1.02 1.42
N ILE A 55 -4.37 -1.52 0.80
CA ILE A 55 -4.83 -1.18 -0.55
C ILE A 55 -6.29 -0.72 -0.44
N PRO A 56 -6.68 0.41 -1.06
CA PRO A 56 -7.95 1.04 -0.75
C PRO A 56 -9.08 0.59 -1.68
N GLN A 57 -9.22 -0.73 -1.81
CA GLN A 57 -10.20 -1.41 -2.65
C GLN A 57 -10.67 -2.68 -1.97
N ASN A 58 -11.93 -3.07 -2.19
CA ASN A 58 -12.53 -4.22 -1.48
C ASN A 58 -12.97 -5.34 -2.40
N LYS A 59 -13.43 -4.98 -3.60
CA LYS A 59 -14.03 -5.96 -4.50
C LYS A 59 -12.97 -6.81 -5.19
N PRO A 60 -13.30 -8.05 -5.59
CA PRO A 60 -12.35 -8.97 -6.20
C PRO A 60 -11.66 -8.47 -7.48
N LEU A 61 -12.33 -7.70 -8.33
CA LEU A 61 -11.74 -7.13 -9.56
C LEU A 61 -11.36 -5.65 -9.42
N GLU A 62 -11.55 -5.03 -8.25
CA GLU A 62 -11.03 -3.69 -8.01
C GLU A 62 -9.53 -3.75 -7.72
N ASP A 63 -8.79 -2.86 -8.35
CA ASP A 63 -7.37 -2.64 -8.11
C ASP A 63 -7.07 -1.15 -7.90
N TYR A 64 -5.85 -0.88 -7.46
CA TYR A 64 -5.35 0.45 -7.24
C TYR A 64 -4.26 0.74 -8.27
N ASN A 65 -4.54 1.70 -9.15
CA ASN A 65 -3.58 2.15 -10.15
C ASN A 65 -2.45 2.93 -9.48
N ILE A 66 -1.21 2.56 -9.84
CA ILE A 66 0.04 3.14 -9.36
C ILE A 66 1.00 3.30 -10.53
N THR A 67 1.93 4.24 -10.41
CA THR A 67 3.04 4.36 -11.37
C THR A 67 4.31 3.90 -10.69
N LEU A 68 4.90 2.82 -11.19
CA LEU A 68 6.17 2.27 -10.72
C LEU A 68 7.29 2.59 -11.70
N GLY A 69 8.53 2.44 -11.27
CA GLY A 69 9.71 2.87 -12.01
C GLY A 69 10.01 4.36 -11.82
N GLN A 70 10.86 4.90 -12.68
CA GLN A 70 11.24 6.31 -12.67
C GLN A 70 11.66 6.75 -14.08
N GLU A 71 11.58 8.06 -14.33
CA GLU A 71 12.10 8.63 -15.57
C GLU A 71 13.63 8.71 -15.53
N GLY A 72 14.28 8.37 -16.64
CA GLY A 72 15.72 8.53 -16.78
C GLY A 72 16.23 7.96 -18.11
N ASP A 73 17.07 8.74 -18.80
CA ASP A 73 17.53 8.40 -20.14
C ASP A 73 18.50 7.21 -20.18
N GLU A 74 19.29 7.03 -19.11
CA GLU A 74 20.34 6.01 -19.08
C GLU A 74 19.80 4.58 -18.85
N TRP A 75 18.73 4.44 -18.06
CA TRP A 75 18.20 3.14 -17.62
C TRP A 75 16.74 2.91 -17.99
N GLY A 76 16.16 3.71 -18.90
CA GLY A 76 14.74 3.59 -19.28
C GLY A 76 14.33 2.17 -19.70
N TYR A 77 15.18 1.47 -20.46
CA TYR A 77 14.93 0.08 -20.88
C TYR A 77 14.84 -0.92 -19.70
N VAL A 78 15.26 -0.55 -18.50
CA VAL A 78 15.14 -1.35 -17.26
C VAL A 78 14.09 -0.78 -16.32
N GLU A 79 14.09 0.53 -16.10
CA GLU A 79 13.43 1.19 -14.97
C GLU A 79 12.42 2.28 -15.33
N GLN A 80 12.21 2.59 -16.62
CA GLN A 80 11.20 3.55 -17.08
C GLN A 80 9.89 3.40 -16.30
N SER A 81 9.30 4.55 -15.96
CA SER A 81 7.99 4.57 -15.34
C SER A 81 6.95 3.84 -16.20
N ARG A 82 6.10 3.05 -15.55
CA ARG A 82 4.98 2.34 -16.17
C ARG A 82 3.75 2.35 -15.26
N GLN A 83 2.56 2.32 -15.86
CA GLN A 83 1.32 2.13 -15.11
C GLN A 83 1.22 0.67 -14.67
N GLU A 84 0.88 0.47 -13.41
CA GLU A 84 0.73 -0.83 -12.77
C GLU A 84 -0.49 -0.82 -11.87
N HIS A 85 -0.98 -2.01 -11.55
CA HIS A 85 -2.16 -2.18 -10.70
C HIS A 85 -1.84 -3.11 -9.55
N ILE A 86 -2.33 -2.76 -8.36
CA ILE A 86 -2.13 -3.56 -7.15
C ILE A 86 -3.46 -3.81 -6.44
N ALA A 87 -3.65 -5.04 -5.95
CA ALA A 87 -4.80 -5.45 -5.17
C ALA A 87 -4.35 -6.10 -3.85
N GLY A 88 -5.15 -5.96 -2.80
CA GLY A 88 -4.87 -6.57 -1.50
C GLY A 88 -5.37 -8.01 -1.41
N SER A 89 -4.69 -8.84 -0.61
CA SER A 89 -5.06 -10.24 -0.40
C SER A 89 -6.17 -10.43 0.62
N PHE A 90 -6.02 -9.92 1.84
CA PHE A 90 -6.95 -10.13 2.94
C PHE A 90 -7.87 -8.94 3.14
N PRO A 91 -9.13 -9.14 3.55
CA PRO A 91 -10.03 -8.04 3.87
C PRO A 91 -9.56 -7.30 5.13
N ASP A 92 -9.69 -5.97 5.13
CA ASP A 92 -9.55 -5.09 6.30
C ASP A 92 -10.93 -4.52 6.68
N PRO A 93 -11.68 -5.18 7.57
CA PRO A 93 -12.99 -4.70 7.99
C PRO A 93 -12.96 -3.33 8.68
N LYS A 94 -11.82 -2.95 9.29
CA LYS A 94 -11.71 -1.68 10.01
C LYS A 94 -11.62 -0.51 9.05
N ASN A 95 -10.83 -0.66 7.99
CA ASN A 95 -10.54 0.41 7.05
C ASN A 95 -11.33 0.30 5.73
N LYS A 96 -12.19 -0.71 5.58
CA LYS A 96 -12.94 -0.98 4.35
C LYS A 96 -11.98 -1.02 3.14
N GLY A 97 -10.91 -1.80 3.25
CA GLY A 97 -9.96 -2.06 2.17
C GLY A 97 -9.49 -3.51 2.19
N ARG A 98 -8.42 -3.79 1.46
CA ARG A 98 -7.68 -5.05 1.54
C ARG A 98 -6.23 -4.81 1.89
N TYR A 99 -5.50 -5.83 2.29
CA TYR A 99 -4.06 -5.73 2.55
C TYR A 99 -3.34 -7.02 2.19
N TYR A 100 -2.04 -6.95 1.97
CA TYR A 100 -1.14 -8.09 2.08
C TYR A 100 -0.16 -7.84 3.23
N LEU A 101 0.51 -8.89 3.68
CA LEU A 101 1.57 -8.76 4.67
C LEU A 101 2.91 -8.87 3.98
N ILE A 102 3.88 -8.07 4.41
CA ILE A 102 5.28 -8.19 3.98
C ILE A 102 6.17 -8.28 5.22
N ALA A 103 7.18 -9.15 5.18
CA ALA A 103 8.09 -9.33 6.29
C ALA A 103 8.78 -8.00 6.61
N LYS A 104 8.88 -7.66 7.90
CA LYS A 104 9.36 -6.36 8.38
C LYS A 104 10.86 -6.16 8.14
N TYR A 105 11.61 -7.26 8.14
CA TYR A 105 13.05 -7.34 7.90
C TYR A 105 13.33 -8.32 6.77
N GLU A 106 14.54 -8.28 6.22
CA GLU A 106 15.08 -9.37 5.41
C GLU A 106 15.08 -10.67 6.23
N LEU A 107 14.88 -11.81 5.57
CA LEU A 107 14.98 -13.14 6.18
C LEU A 107 16.35 -13.29 6.83
N SER A 108 16.40 -13.56 8.13
CA SER A 108 17.68 -13.68 8.85
C SER A 108 18.26 -15.10 8.78
N ASP A 109 19.56 -15.23 8.99
CA ASP A 109 20.24 -16.54 8.98
C ASP A 109 19.71 -17.49 10.06
N VAL A 110 19.35 -16.98 11.26
CA VAL A 110 18.76 -17.81 12.32
C VAL A 110 17.36 -18.31 11.94
N GLN A 111 16.54 -17.47 11.28
CA GLN A 111 15.22 -17.86 10.78
C GLN A 111 15.32 -18.90 9.67
N PHE A 112 16.30 -18.76 8.77
CA PHE A 112 16.58 -19.74 7.73
C PHE A 112 16.93 -21.11 8.33
N ARG A 113 17.90 -21.17 9.25
CA ARG A 113 18.34 -22.42 9.88
C ARG A 113 17.25 -23.13 10.68
N ALA A 114 16.41 -22.38 11.38
CA ALA A 114 15.30 -22.94 12.17
C ALA A 114 14.34 -23.82 11.36
N LEU A 115 14.08 -23.47 10.09
CA LEU A 115 13.22 -24.26 9.21
C LEU A 115 13.94 -25.41 8.51
N SER A 116 15.27 -25.35 8.42
CA SER A 116 16.10 -26.46 7.94
C SER A 116 16.22 -27.62 8.95
N GLY A 117 15.59 -27.51 10.12
CA GLY A 117 15.57 -28.56 11.16
C GLY A 117 16.72 -28.46 12.17
N GLU A 118 17.65 -27.54 11.96
CA GLU A 118 18.61 -27.13 12.99
C GLU A 118 17.86 -26.17 13.91
N CYS A 119 17.75 -26.43 15.21
CA CYS A 119 17.15 -25.46 16.14
C CYS A 119 18.24 -24.60 16.78
N PRO A 120 18.69 -23.50 16.13
CA PRO A 120 19.79 -22.71 16.63
C PRO A 120 19.39 -21.85 17.82
N THR A 121 20.37 -21.55 18.66
CA THR A 121 20.26 -20.46 19.63
C THR A 121 20.28 -19.13 18.88
N ALA A 122 19.30 -18.27 19.13
CA ALA A 122 19.29 -16.91 18.59
C ALA A 122 20.39 -16.06 19.21
N ASP A 123 21.14 -15.38 18.36
CA ASP A 123 22.22 -14.47 18.75
C ASP A 123 22.28 -13.26 17.80
N MET A 124 23.20 -12.33 18.08
CA MET A 124 23.38 -11.15 17.23
C MET A 124 23.84 -11.51 15.83
N LYS A 125 24.66 -12.55 15.64
CA LYS A 125 25.18 -12.92 14.31
C LYS A 125 24.08 -13.51 13.43
N GLY A 126 23.17 -14.26 14.01
CA GLY A 126 22.01 -14.87 13.36
C GLY A 126 21.01 -13.86 12.81
N ARG A 127 21.08 -12.59 13.22
CA ARG A 127 20.26 -11.49 12.68
C ARG A 127 20.73 -10.97 11.32
N LEU A 128 21.92 -11.35 10.85
CA LEU A 128 22.37 -10.98 9.51
C LEU A 128 21.38 -11.53 8.46
N PRO A 129 21.10 -10.77 7.38
CA PRO A 129 20.31 -11.28 6.27
C PRO A 129 20.87 -12.59 5.73
N LYS A 130 19.99 -13.53 5.42
CA LYS A 130 20.36 -14.77 4.76
C LYS A 130 20.69 -14.49 3.30
N VAL A 131 21.97 -14.50 3.02
CA VAL A 131 22.57 -14.43 1.67
C VAL A 131 23.27 -15.75 1.34
N ASN A 132 23.88 -15.85 0.16
CA ASN A 132 24.47 -17.08 -0.39
C ASN A 132 23.46 -18.24 -0.51
N ILE A 133 22.26 -17.93 -0.96
CA ILE A 133 21.23 -18.89 -1.33
C ILE A 133 20.78 -18.61 -2.75
N GLY A 134 20.29 -19.63 -3.45
CA GLY A 134 19.71 -19.46 -4.78
C GLY A 134 18.23 -19.09 -4.72
N TRP A 135 17.65 -18.81 -5.89
CA TRP A 135 16.22 -18.53 -5.98
C TRP A 135 15.37 -19.77 -5.64
N MET A 136 15.84 -20.98 -5.97
CA MET A 136 15.09 -22.20 -5.63
C MET A 136 15.16 -22.49 -4.13
N ASP A 137 16.29 -22.24 -3.47
CA ASP A 137 16.41 -22.29 -2.01
C ASP A 137 15.41 -21.34 -1.32
N ALA A 138 15.27 -20.11 -1.83
CA ALA A 138 14.33 -19.13 -1.30
C ALA A 138 12.88 -19.61 -1.40
N MET A 139 12.51 -20.19 -2.55
CA MET A 139 11.19 -20.78 -2.77
C MET A 139 10.96 -22.04 -1.92
N ALA A 140 11.99 -22.88 -1.76
CA ALA A 140 11.94 -24.05 -0.91
C ALA A 140 11.73 -23.67 0.56
N PHE A 141 12.41 -22.61 1.04
CA PHE A 141 12.20 -22.05 2.36
C PHE A 141 10.75 -21.59 2.56
N ALA A 142 10.19 -20.81 1.62
CA ALA A 142 8.80 -20.36 1.70
C ALA A 142 7.82 -21.55 1.74
N ASN A 143 8.06 -22.59 0.94
CA ASN A 143 7.27 -23.82 0.95
C ASN A 143 7.35 -24.55 2.30
N GLN A 144 8.56 -24.78 2.83
CA GLN A 144 8.76 -25.42 4.14
C GLN A 144 8.05 -24.65 5.25
N TYR A 145 8.14 -23.32 5.24
CA TYR A 145 7.48 -22.50 6.24
C TYR A 145 5.95 -22.62 6.14
N ASN A 146 5.39 -22.59 4.93
CA ASN A 146 3.96 -22.81 4.71
C ASN A 146 3.50 -24.16 5.24
N LEU A 147 4.23 -25.25 4.94
CA LEU A 147 3.89 -26.60 5.41
C LEU A 147 3.95 -26.69 6.94
N TRP A 148 4.97 -26.11 7.56
CA TRP A 148 5.09 -26.07 9.02
C TRP A 148 3.96 -25.28 9.68
N LEU A 149 3.65 -24.06 9.18
CA LEU A 149 2.55 -23.24 9.71
C LEU A 149 1.22 -23.99 9.63
N ARG A 150 0.96 -24.71 8.53
CA ARG A 150 -0.27 -25.49 8.36
C ARG A 150 -0.36 -26.67 9.33
N LYS A 151 0.76 -27.30 9.62
CA LYS A 151 0.83 -28.44 10.53
C LYS A 151 0.72 -28.01 12.00
N GLU A 152 1.48 -27.00 12.39
CA GLU A 152 1.70 -26.66 13.80
C GLU A 152 0.90 -25.44 14.27
N LYS A 153 0.58 -24.50 13.36
CA LYS A 153 0.09 -23.15 13.70
C LYS A 153 -0.99 -22.63 12.75
N LEU A 154 -1.86 -23.50 12.22
CA LEU A 154 -2.87 -23.12 11.22
C LEU A 154 -3.75 -21.93 11.63
N ALA A 155 -4.05 -21.82 12.93
CA ALA A 155 -4.88 -20.75 13.48
C ALA A 155 -4.20 -19.36 13.46
N SER A 156 -2.87 -19.28 13.33
CA SER A 156 -2.16 -17.99 13.22
C SER A 156 -2.19 -17.41 11.82
N LEU A 157 -2.63 -18.17 10.81
CA LEU A 157 -2.68 -17.69 9.43
C LEU A 157 -3.89 -16.76 9.22
N PRO A 158 -3.69 -15.55 8.65
CA PRO A 158 -4.79 -14.75 8.15
C PRO A 158 -5.57 -15.51 7.09
N LYS A 159 -6.87 -15.21 6.99
CA LYS A 159 -7.80 -15.92 6.11
C LYS A 159 -8.52 -14.97 5.17
N ASP A 160 -8.81 -15.46 3.97
CA ASP A 160 -9.68 -14.81 2.98
C ASP A 160 -10.77 -15.82 2.61
N ASP A 161 -12.04 -15.47 2.85
CA ASP A 161 -13.19 -16.38 2.77
C ASP A 161 -13.00 -17.73 3.49
N GLY A 162 -12.36 -17.67 4.67
CA GLY A 162 -12.04 -18.84 5.48
C GLY A 162 -10.83 -19.64 4.99
N GLN A 163 -10.25 -19.32 3.82
CA GLN A 163 -9.07 -19.97 3.31
C GLN A 163 -7.79 -19.37 3.92
N PRO A 164 -6.93 -20.17 4.57
CA PRO A 164 -5.67 -19.71 5.15
C PRO A 164 -4.68 -19.26 4.06
N GLY A 165 -4.10 -18.07 4.27
CA GLY A 165 -3.06 -17.51 3.41
C GLY A 165 -1.78 -18.35 3.34
N PHE A 166 -0.86 -17.92 2.47
CA PHE A 166 0.43 -18.56 2.26
C PHE A 166 1.53 -17.54 1.97
N LEU A 167 2.77 -17.94 2.25
CA LEU A 167 3.99 -17.18 2.02
C LEU A 167 4.56 -17.45 0.64
N ARG A 168 5.11 -16.40 0.01
CA ARG A 168 5.95 -16.48 -1.19
C ARG A 168 6.91 -15.30 -1.24
N LEU A 169 7.81 -15.29 -2.23
CA LEU A 169 8.54 -14.07 -2.60
C LEU A 169 7.55 -12.98 -3.04
N PRO A 170 7.88 -11.68 -2.84
CA PRO A 170 7.08 -10.58 -3.36
C PRO A 170 7.13 -10.54 -4.88
N THR A 171 6.04 -10.09 -5.51
CA THR A 171 6.12 -9.55 -6.87
C THR A 171 6.87 -8.22 -6.85
N GLU A 172 7.41 -7.78 -7.98
CA GLU A 172 8.06 -6.48 -8.10
C GLU A 172 7.08 -5.35 -7.76
N THR A 173 5.82 -5.47 -8.17
CA THR A 173 4.76 -4.49 -7.87
C THR A 173 4.48 -4.38 -6.37
N GLU A 174 4.32 -5.51 -5.67
CA GLU A 174 4.15 -5.52 -4.21
C GLU A 174 5.38 -4.96 -3.49
N TRP A 175 6.57 -5.29 -3.97
CA TRP A 175 7.81 -4.85 -3.36
C TRP A 175 8.02 -3.34 -3.52
N GLU A 176 7.91 -2.82 -4.74
CA GLU A 176 8.17 -1.40 -5.01
C GLU A 176 7.10 -0.51 -4.38
N PHE A 177 5.84 -0.93 -4.41
CA PHE A 177 4.77 -0.22 -3.71
C PHE A 177 5.07 -0.11 -2.21
N ALA A 178 5.49 -1.21 -1.58
CA ALA A 178 5.87 -1.22 -0.17
C ALA A 178 7.15 -0.41 0.11
N ALA A 179 8.17 -0.52 -0.74
CA ALA A 179 9.45 0.18 -0.61
C ALA A 179 9.26 1.71 -0.64
N ARG A 180 8.41 2.21 -1.54
CA ARG A 180 8.06 3.64 -1.66
C ARG A 180 7.20 4.18 -0.50
N GLY A 181 6.68 3.31 0.36
CA GLY A 181 5.83 3.68 1.51
C GLY A 181 4.32 3.51 1.27
N GLY A 182 3.91 2.95 0.12
CA GLY A 182 2.52 2.62 -0.18
C GLY A 182 1.55 3.78 0.02
N LEU A 183 0.42 3.53 0.71
CA LEU A 183 -0.55 4.58 1.04
C LEU A 183 -0.10 5.52 2.17
N ALA A 184 1.00 5.23 2.88
CA ALA A 184 1.47 6.08 3.97
C ALA A 184 2.14 7.37 3.49
N VAL A 185 2.43 7.45 2.18
CA VAL A 185 3.01 8.64 1.54
C VAL A 185 2.00 9.32 0.60
N SER A 186 2.25 10.60 0.31
CA SER A 186 1.51 11.35 -0.70
C SER A 186 1.86 10.87 -2.13
N PRO A 187 1.02 11.16 -3.14
CA PRO A 187 1.34 10.80 -4.52
C PRO A 187 2.62 11.43 -5.05
N SER A 188 3.00 12.62 -4.55
CA SER A 188 4.27 13.26 -4.90
C SER A 188 5.45 12.49 -4.32
N GLU A 189 5.43 12.21 -3.01
CA GLU A 189 6.50 11.46 -2.34
C GLU A 189 6.62 10.04 -2.91
N PHE A 190 5.50 9.41 -3.29
CA PHE A 190 5.52 8.10 -3.93
C PHE A 190 6.28 8.09 -5.27
N ARG A 191 6.27 9.22 -5.99
CA ARG A 191 6.94 9.38 -7.29
C ARG A 191 8.42 9.77 -7.19
N ASP A 192 8.89 10.17 -6.01
CA ASP A 192 10.30 10.49 -5.79
C ASP A 192 11.19 9.24 -5.89
N GLN A 193 12.50 9.46 -6.05
CA GLN A 193 13.49 8.39 -6.18
C GLN A 193 13.58 7.52 -4.91
N HIS A 194 13.41 8.14 -3.75
CA HIS A 194 13.44 7.53 -2.42
C HIS A 194 12.14 7.83 -1.69
N PHE A 195 11.74 6.94 -0.78
CA PHE A 195 10.74 7.28 0.22
C PHE A 195 11.24 8.44 1.12
N PRO A 196 10.36 9.13 1.87
CA PRO A 196 10.77 10.24 2.73
C PRO A 196 11.86 9.87 3.75
N MET A 197 13.04 10.49 3.64
CA MET A 197 14.21 10.31 4.52
C MET A 197 14.70 11.67 5.04
N PRO A 198 14.04 12.29 6.03
CA PRO A 198 14.39 13.64 6.51
C PRO A 198 15.82 13.79 7.07
N GLU A 199 16.46 12.69 7.46
CA GLU A 199 17.85 12.67 7.96
C GLU A 199 18.87 12.22 6.90
N GLY A 200 18.43 12.13 5.63
CA GLY A 200 19.23 11.64 4.52
C GLY A 200 19.46 10.13 4.54
N LEU A 201 20.07 9.60 3.48
CA LEU A 201 20.22 8.15 3.26
C LEU A 201 20.92 7.42 4.41
N ASN A 202 21.92 8.04 5.06
CA ASN A 202 22.67 7.42 6.17
C ASN A 202 21.79 6.98 7.35
N GLY A 203 20.63 7.61 7.54
CA GLY A 203 19.71 7.24 8.62
C GLY A 203 18.83 6.03 8.29
N TYR A 204 18.76 5.60 7.03
CA TYR A 204 17.72 4.68 6.52
C TYR A 204 18.25 3.54 5.65
N VAL A 205 19.42 3.70 5.00
CA VAL A 205 19.92 2.82 3.95
C VAL A 205 21.36 2.40 4.22
N TRP A 206 21.64 1.10 4.11
CA TRP A 206 22.99 0.56 4.09
C TRP A 206 23.54 0.47 2.66
N PHE A 207 24.43 1.39 2.28
CA PHE A 207 25.03 1.46 0.96
C PHE A 207 26.56 1.42 1.02
N ALA A 208 27.23 1.32 -0.13
CA ALA A 208 28.68 1.28 -0.20
C ALA A 208 29.30 2.61 0.25
N GLY A 209 30.12 2.54 1.29
CA GLY A 209 30.91 3.67 1.75
C GLY A 209 31.41 3.47 3.17
N ALA A 210 32.56 4.07 3.49
CA ALA A 210 33.16 3.98 4.82
C ALA A 210 32.26 4.57 5.93
N GLN A 211 31.40 5.52 5.59
CA GLN A 211 30.44 6.16 6.51
C GLN A 211 29.08 5.43 6.59
N SER A 212 28.89 4.36 5.81
CA SER A 212 27.68 3.52 5.81
C SER A 212 28.07 2.07 6.08
N SER A 213 27.95 1.17 5.11
CA SER A 213 28.16 -0.26 5.33
C SER A 213 29.62 -0.67 5.58
N ASN A 214 30.58 0.18 5.19
CA ASN A 214 32.00 -0.13 5.09
C ASN A 214 32.29 -1.45 4.36
N GLY A 215 31.51 -1.73 3.30
CA GLY A 215 31.64 -2.92 2.47
C GLY A 215 31.24 -4.23 3.17
N LYS A 216 30.40 -4.15 4.21
CA LYS A 216 29.95 -5.32 4.98
C LYS A 216 28.44 -5.39 5.06
N LEU A 217 27.93 -6.61 5.03
CA LEU A 217 26.55 -6.93 5.38
C LEU A 217 26.27 -6.52 6.82
N GLN A 218 25.12 -5.89 7.07
CA GLN A 218 24.76 -5.33 8.36
C GLN A 218 23.60 -6.09 9.01
N LEU A 219 23.48 -5.93 10.32
CA LEU A 219 22.37 -6.51 11.09
C LEU A 219 21.07 -5.81 10.71
N THR A 220 20.01 -6.59 10.55
CA THR A 220 18.68 -6.06 10.24
C THR A 220 18.15 -5.13 11.35
N GLY A 221 17.43 -4.09 10.95
CA GLY A 221 16.70 -3.21 11.85
C GLY A 221 17.56 -2.26 12.69
N LEU A 222 18.79 -1.96 12.26
CA LEU A 222 19.65 -0.96 12.91
C LEU A 222 19.31 0.47 12.49
N LEU A 223 18.99 0.68 11.22
CA LEU A 223 18.59 1.98 10.68
C LEU A 223 17.08 2.20 10.78
N LYS A 224 16.63 3.44 10.48
CA LYS A 224 15.22 3.83 10.54
C LYS A 224 14.42 3.14 9.44
N PRO A 225 13.15 2.79 9.70
CA PRO A 225 12.30 2.16 8.70
C PRO A 225 11.80 3.18 7.68
N ASN A 226 11.24 2.67 6.59
CA ASN A 226 10.38 3.46 5.71
C ASN A 226 9.02 3.77 6.37
N PRO A 227 8.14 4.57 5.74
CA PRO A 227 6.84 4.96 6.33
C PRO A 227 5.89 3.81 6.71
N LEU A 228 6.08 2.60 6.19
CA LEU A 228 5.29 1.41 6.55
C LEU A 228 5.88 0.63 7.74
N GLY A 229 7.03 1.06 8.27
CA GLY A 229 7.75 0.36 9.32
C GLY A 229 8.66 -0.77 8.79
N LEU A 230 8.97 -0.78 7.49
CA LEU A 230 9.88 -1.75 6.88
C LEU A 230 11.32 -1.29 7.01
N HIS A 231 12.19 -2.17 7.46
CA HIS A 231 13.62 -1.90 7.60
C HIS A 231 14.40 -2.52 6.45
N ASP A 232 15.51 -1.87 6.10
CA ASP A 232 16.50 -2.39 5.15
C ASP A 232 15.88 -2.73 3.78
N ILE A 233 14.79 -2.04 3.41
CA ILE A 233 14.12 -2.23 2.11
C ILE A 233 14.95 -1.64 0.96
N LEU A 234 15.89 -0.74 1.26
CA LEU A 234 16.91 -0.27 0.33
C LEU A 234 18.28 -0.51 0.96
N GLY A 235 19.21 -1.05 0.17
CA GLY A 235 20.55 -1.40 0.63
C GLY A 235 20.59 -2.72 1.41
N ASN A 236 21.62 -2.89 2.23
CA ASN A 236 21.92 -4.11 3.00
C ASN A 236 22.01 -5.36 2.11
N ALA A 237 20.97 -6.18 1.97
CA ALA A 237 20.89 -7.21 0.94
C ALA A 237 19.84 -6.87 -0.11
N ALA A 238 20.20 -7.05 -1.39
CA ALA A 238 19.23 -6.99 -2.47
C ALA A 238 18.23 -8.15 -2.32
N GLU A 239 16.98 -7.95 -2.71
CA GLU A 239 15.91 -8.92 -2.43
C GLU A 239 15.43 -9.61 -3.71
N MET A 240 15.25 -10.93 -3.67
CA MET A 240 14.74 -11.72 -4.81
C MET A 240 13.21 -11.61 -4.95
N MET A 241 12.73 -11.43 -6.19
CA MET A 241 11.31 -11.37 -6.50
C MET A 241 10.77 -12.69 -7.04
N PHE A 242 9.44 -12.84 -7.01
CA PHE A 242 8.72 -14.03 -7.48
C PHE A 242 8.61 -14.15 -9.00
N GLU A 243 8.90 -13.08 -9.74
CA GLU A 243 8.64 -12.99 -11.18
C GLU A 243 9.92 -12.87 -12.02
N PRO A 244 9.87 -13.31 -13.30
CA PRO A 244 11.02 -13.19 -14.17
C PRO A 244 11.25 -11.74 -14.60
N PHE A 245 12.52 -11.41 -14.81
CA PHE A 245 12.92 -10.12 -15.36
C PHE A 245 12.41 -9.93 -16.78
N ARG A 246 11.93 -8.73 -17.05
CA ARG A 246 11.53 -8.25 -18.38
C ARG A 246 12.01 -6.82 -18.53
N LEU A 247 12.61 -6.54 -19.69
CA LEU A 247 12.93 -5.17 -20.12
C LEU A 247 11.65 -4.35 -20.25
N ASN A 248 11.77 -3.03 -20.10
CA ASN A 248 10.74 -2.11 -20.52
C ASN A 248 10.74 -1.94 -22.04
N LYS A 249 9.54 -1.87 -22.61
CA LYS A 249 9.27 -1.47 -23.99
C LYS A 249 8.32 -0.29 -23.92
N LEU A 250 8.88 0.88 -23.60
CA LEU A 250 8.15 2.12 -23.32
C LEU A 250 7.16 1.93 -22.16
N ASP A 251 5.86 1.90 -22.46
CA ASP A 251 4.74 1.89 -21.51
C ASP A 251 4.40 0.51 -20.93
N ARG A 252 5.10 -0.55 -21.36
CA ARG A 252 4.86 -1.93 -20.92
C ARG A 252 6.13 -2.73 -20.80
N LEU A 253 6.03 -3.91 -20.18
CA LEU A 253 7.10 -4.90 -20.19
C LEU A 253 7.23 -5.57 -21.58
N HIS A 254 8.48 -5.87 -21.95
CA HIS A 254 8.84 -6.65 -23.12
C HIS A 254 8.39 -8.11 -22.95
N GLY A 255 8.15 -8.81 -24.07
CA GLY A 255 7.60 -10.17 -24.06
C GLY A 255 8.58 -11.26 -23.65
N LYS A 256 9.89 -11.02 -23.74
CA LYS A 256 10.92 -11.98 -23.33
C LYS A 256 11.07 -11.97 -21.81
N ALA A 257 10.75 -13.09 -21.18
CA ALA A 257 11.09 -13.38 -19.78
C ALA A 257 12.55 -13.88 -19.68
N GLY A 258 13.29 -13.33 -18.72
CA GLY A 258 14.68 -13.66 -18.45
C GLY A 258 14.88 -14.42 -17.13
N GLY A 259 15.97 -14.10 -16.43
CA GLY A 259 16.27 -14.54 -15.06
C GLY A 259 15.26 -14.03 -14.04
N TYR A 260 15.58 -14.07 -12.75
CA TYR A 260 14.72 -13.48 -11.72
C TYR A 260 15.11 -12.03 -11.45
N VAL A 261 14.14 -11.25 -10.96
CA VAL A 261 14.38 -9.85 -10.58
C VAL A 261 14.99 -9.78 -9.18
N VAL A 262 15.99 -8.92 -9.03
CA VAL A 262 16.51 -8.47 -7.72
C VAL A 262 16.27 -6.98 -7.52
N ARG A 263 15.95 -6.56 -6.29
CA ARG A 263 15.52 -5.19 -5.96
C ARG A 263 16.27 -4.58 -4.78
N GLY A 264 16.24 -3.25 -4.70
CA GLY A 264 16.64 -2.47 -3.51
C GLY A 264 18.13 -2.15 -3.37
N GLY A 265 18.98 -2.84 -4.12
CA GLY A 265 20.44 -2.72 -4.00
C GLY A 265 20.95 -3.36 -2.71
N SER A 266 22.24 -3.25 -2.45
CA SER A 266 22.89 -3.94 -1.33
C SER A 266 23.94 -3.06 -0.66
N TYR A 267 24.60 -3.59 0.36
CA TYR A 267 25.69 -2.94 1.08
C TYR A 267 26.90 -2.58 0.21
N VAL A 268 27.00 -3.09 -1.03
CA VAL A 268 28.03 -2.72 -2.03
C VAL A 268 27.51 -1.82 -3.16
N THR A 269 26.22 -1.49 -3.18
CA THR A 269 25.66 -0.55 -4.16
C THR A 269 25.99 0.89 -3.74
N THR A 270 26.40 1.75 -4.68
CA THR A 270 26.81 3.12 -4.36
C THR A 270 25.62 3.97 -3.92
N GLN A 271 25.88 5.03 -3.14
CA GLN A 271 24.84 5.94 -2.68
C GLN A 271 24.00 6.55 -3.82
N GLY A 272 24.63 6.85 -4.97
CA GLY A 272 23.96 7.46 -6.12
C GLY A 272 23.03 6.50 -6.86
N ASP A 273 23.32 5.20 -6.81
CA ASP A 273 22.56 4.17 -7.54
C ASP A 273 21.39 3.61 -6.72
N ILE A 274 21.42 3.72 -5.39
CA ILE A 274 20.30 3.29 -4.56
C ILE A 274 19.07 4.11 -4.90
N ARG A 275 17.97 3.45 -5.24
CA ARG A 275 16.67 4.04 -5.56
C ARG A 275 15.57 2.99 -5.45
N SER A 276 14.34 3.44 -5.23
CA SER A 276 13.18 2.54 -5.11
C SER A 276 12.92 1.77 -6.41
N ALA A 277 13.26 2.36 -7.55
CA ALA A 277 13.11 1.76 -8.87
C ALA A 277 14.27 0.83 -9.28
N LEU A 278 15.34 0.70 -8.48
CA LEU A 278 16.51 -0.12 -8.83
C LEU A 278 16.12 -1.59 -8.97
N ARG A 279 16.30 -2.15 -10.18
CA ARG A 279 16.15 -3.58 -10.46
C ARG A 279 17.31 -4.11 -11.26
N GLY A 280 17.69 -5.34 -10.95
CA GLY A 280 18.63 -6.14 -11.74
C GLY A 280 18.00 -7.44 -12.21
N GLU A 281 18.63 -8.05 -13.21
CA GLU A 281 18.38 -9.42 -13.63
C GLU A 281 19.51 -10.30 -13.11
N GLU A 282 19.16 -11.41 -12.46
CA GLU A 282 20.11 -12.45 -12.06
C GLU A 282 19.71 -13.79 -12.69
N PRO A 283 20.66 -14.58 -13.22
CA PRO A 283 20.36 -15.91 -13.75
C PRO A 283 20.00 -16.87 -12.61
N TYR A 284 19.16 -17.86 -12.89
CA TYR A 284 18.83 -18.92 -11.91
C TYR A 284 20.04 -19.85 -11.63
N TYR A 285 20.91 -20.03 -12.62
CA TYR A 285 22.01 -20.99 -12.57
C TYR A 285 23.31 -20.38 -13.11
N SER A 286 24.42 -20.89 -12.60
CA SER A 286 25.77 -20.73 -13.12
C SER A 286 26.29 -22.07 -13.64
N ASP A 287 27.50 -22.10 -14.20
CA ASP A 287 28.14 -23.33 -14.68
C ASP A 287 28.32 -24.41 -13.58
N SER A 288 28.29 -24.01 -12.30
CA SER A 288 28.53 -24.88 -11.14
C SER A 288 27.27 -25.23 -10.33
N GLY A 289 26.08 -24.74 -10.69
CA GLY A 289 24.83 -25.00 -9.96
C GLY A 289 23.94 -23.77 -9.84
N GLU A 290 23.15 -23.69 -8.77
CA GLU A 290 22.32 -22.51 -8.49
C GLU A 290 23.18 -21.25 -8.39
N ASN A 291 22.69 -20.15 -8.96
CA ASN A 291 23.34 -18.85 -8.83
C ASN A 291 23.12 -18.34 -7.40
N VAL A 292 24.21 -18.10 -6.68
CA VAL A 292 24.19 -17.59 -5.31
C VAL A 292 25.02 -16.33 -5.20
N SER A 293 24.60 -15.40 -4.35
CA SER A 293 25.28 -14.13 -4.16
C SER A 293 25.45 -13.79 -2.68
N LYS A 294 26.59 -13.17 -2.34
CA LYS A 294 26.88 -12.63 -1.00
C LYS A 294 26.05 -11.38 -0.66
N THR A 295 25.40 -10.79 -1.66
CA THR A 295 24.69 -9.51 -1.55
C THR A 295 23.20 -9.64 -1.77
N THR A 296 22.71 -10.84 -2.11
CA THR A 296 21.30 -11.08 -2.42
C THR A 296 20.67 -12.01 -1.39
N GLY A 297 19.60 -11.54 -0.76
CA GLY A 297 18.80 -12.27 0.20
C GLY A 297 17.32 -12.26 -0.18
N VAL A 298 16.45 -12.40 0.82
CA VAL A 298 15.04 -12.69 0.62
C VAL A 298 14.19 -11.91 1.62
N ARG A 299 13.03 -11.44 1.17
CA ARG A 299 11.92 -11.02 2.01
C ARG A 299 10.67 -11.79 1.58
N LEU A 300 9.80 -12.12 2.52
CA LEU A 300 8.56 -12.84 2.21
C LEU A 300 7.35 -11.93 2.28
N VAL A 301 6.34 -12.25 1.47
CA VAL A 301 4.97 -11.72 1.61
C VAL A 301 4.01 -12.84 1.95
N MET A 302 2.96 -12.52 2.69
CA MET A 302 1.82 -13.41 2.91
C MET A 302 0.59 -12.89 2.19
N VAL A 303 -0.03 -13.78 1.42
CA VAL A 303 -1.12 -13.49 0.49
C VAL A 303 -2.18 -14.59 0.53
N SER A 304 -3.30 -14.38 -0.17
CA SER A 304 -4.36 -15.37 -0.39
C SER A 304 -4.45 -15.78 -1.86
N THR A 305 -5.14 -16.87 -2.14
CA THR A 305 -5.51 -17.25 -3.52
C THR A 305 -6.62 -16.33 -4.02
N THR A 306 -6.67 -16.04 -5.32
CA THR A 306 -7.71 -15.16 -5.89
C THR A 306 -9.11 -15.80 -5.92
N LEU A 307 -9.20 -17.09 -6.26
CA LEU A 307 -10.46 -17.84 -6.38
C LEU A 307 -10.74 -18.65 -5.10
N THR A 308 -11.03 -17.95 -4.01
CA THR A 308 -11.14 -18.51 -2.65
C THR A 308 -12.38 -19.38 -2.41
N SER A 309 -13.51 -19.10 -3.09
CA SER A 309 -14.79 -19.74 -2.84
C SER A 309 -15.72 -19.69 -4.05
N ARG A 310 -16.79 -20.50 -4.05
CA ARG A 310 -17.82 -20.45 -5.11
C ARG A 310 -18.54 -19.10 -5.14
N ASP A 311 -18.78 -18.50 -3.98
CA ASP A 311 -19.44 -17.20 -3.90
C ASP A 311 -18.52 -16.08 -4.41
N ARG A 312 -17.22 -16.17 -4.13
CA ARG A 312 -16.20 -15.29 -4.73
C ARG A 312 -16.18 -15.39 -6.25
N VAL A 313 -16.25 -16.60 -6.81
CA VAL A 313 -16.29 -16.78 -8.27
C VAL A 313 -17.52 -16.12 -8.87
N LYS A 314 -18.71 -16.29 -8.26
CA LYS A 314 -19.94 -15.63 -8.72
C LYS A 314 -19.86 -14.11 -8.63
N GLU A 315 -19.22 -13.58 -7.59
CA GLU A 315 -18.97 -12.14 -7.44
C GLU A 315 -18.04 -11.62 -8.55
N ILE A 316 -16.93 -12.31 -8.81
CA ILE A 316 -16.02 -12.00 -9.93
C ILE A 316 -16.75 -12.05 -11.27
N GLU A 317 -17.57 -13.07 -11.52
CA GLU A 317 -18.35 -13.17 -12.76
C GLU A 317 -19.31 -11.98 -12.90
N LYS A 318 -20.01 -11.62 -11.82
CA LYS A 318 -20.92 -10.47 -11.80
C LYS A 318 -20.18 -9.16 -12.07
N GLU A 319 -19.03 -8.95 -11.43
CA GLU A 319 -18.19 -7.77 -11.64
C GLU A 319 -17.63 -7.72 -13.05
N TRP A 320 -17.09 -8.85 -13.53
CA TRP A 320 -16.61 -8.98 -14.89
C TRP A 320 -17.68 -8.54 -15.87
N GLN A 321 -18.91 -9.07 -15.77
CA GLN A 321 -20.01 -8.66 -16.67
C GLN A 321 -20.39 -7.18 -16.56
N ALA A 322 -20.15 -6.53 -15.43
CA ALA A 322 -20.40 -5.11 -15.24
C ALA A 322 -19.30 -4.21 -15.83
N LEU A 323 -18.04 -4.68 -15.94
CA LEU A 323 -16.92 -3.88 -16.42
C LEU A 323 -17.18 -3.29 -17.82
N GLY A 324 -16.96 -1.98 -17.93
CA GLY A 324 -17.15 -1.20 -19.14
C GLY A 324 -18.60 -0.90 -19.52
N SER A 325 -19.57 -1.43 -18.75
CA SER A 325 -20.99 -1.12 -18.95
C SER A 325 -21.31 0.26 -18.39
N ALA A 326 -22.17 1.02 -19.06
CA ALA A 326 -22.58 2.32 -18.55
C ALA A 326 -23.24 2.16 -17.16
N PRO A 327 -22.87 2.98 -16.16
CA PRO A 327 -23.58 2.97 -14.88
C PRO A 327 -25.06 3.26 -15.14
N LYS A 328 -25.96 2.49 -14.51
CA LYS A 328 -27.41 2.68 -14.61
C LYS A 328 -27.79 4.01 -13.93
N THR A 329 -27.54 5.13 -14.58
CA THR A 329 -27.87 6.45 -14.07
C THR A 329 -29.27 6.83 -14.54
N ALA A 330 -30.15 7.09 -13.57
CA ALA A 330 -31.55 7.44 -13.83
C ALA A 330 -31.74 8.88 -14.37
N ALA A 331 -30.65 9.62 -14.66
CA ALA A 331 -30.71 11.08 -14.83
C ALA A 331 -30.11 11.64 -16.14
N GLN A 332 -29.55 10.81 -17.02
CA GLN A 332 -29.23 11.23 -18.40
C GLN A 332 -30.07 10.40 -19.36
N GLY A 333 -31.10 11.05 -19.91
CA GLY A 333 -32.19 10.40 -20.62
C GLY A 333 -31.71 9.47 -21.74
N LYS A 334 -32.32 8.28 -21.80
CA LYS A 334 -32.46 7.41 -22.98
C LYS A 334 -31.26 7.36 -23.96
N ALA A 335 -30.02 7.48 -23.51
CA ALA A 335 -28.89 7.05 -24.32
C ALA A 335 -28.91 5.52 -24.22
N PRO A 336 -29.29 4.79 -25.28
CA PRO A 336 -29.27 3.34 -25.22
C PRO A 336 -27.81 2.94 -24.98
N ASP A 337 -27.59 2.10 -23.97
CA ASP A 337 -26.28 1.53 -23.69
C ASP A 337 -25.78 0.87 -24.98
N SER A 338 -24.72 1.45 -25.55
CA SER A 338 -24.16 1.01 -26.84
C SER A 338 -23.80 -0.47 -26.80
N LEU A 339 -23.44 -0.99 -25.62
CA LEU A 339 -23.18 -2.42 -25.40
C LEU A 339 -24.47 -3.25 -25.40
N GLN A 340 -25.58 -2.75 -24.85
CA GLN A 340 -26.87 -3.44 -24.92
C GLN A 340 -27.40 -3.51 -26.35
N ASN A 341 -27.29 -2.42 -27.09
CA ASN A 341 -27.62 -2.41 -28.52
C ASN A 341 -26.76 -3.39 -29.31
N LEU A 342 -25.45 -3.40 -29.05
CA LEU A 342 -24.52 -4.32 -29.70
C LEU A 342 -24.83 -5.79 -29.36
N ASN A 343 -25.20 -6.08 -28.11
CA ASN A 343 -25.64 -7.42 -27.69
C ASN A 343 -26.93 -7.84 -28.42
N ALA A 344 -27.90 -6.93 -28.55
CA ALA A 344 -29.16 -7.21 -29.26
C ALA A 344 -28.95 -7.43 -30.77
N ILE A 345 -27.97 -6.73 -31.38
CA ILE A 345 -27.57 -6.95 -32.78
C ILE A 345 -26.85 -8.29 -32.92
N SER A 346 -25.82 -8.55 -32.10
CA SER A 346 -25.04 -9.79 -32.12
C SER A 346 -25.92 -11.03 -31.98
N ALA A 347 -26.95 -10.99 -31.12
CA ALA A 347 -27.89 -12.09 -30.93
C ALA A 347 -28.72 -12.45 -32.18
N LYS A 348 -28.84 -11.54 -33.15
CA LYS A 348 -29.60 -11.74 -34.40
C LYS A 348 -28.71 -12.10 -35.58
N VAL A 349 -27.39 -11.99 -35.44
CA VAL A 349 -26.43 -12.30 -36.51
C VAL A 349 -26.19 -13.80 -36.59
N GLN A 350 -26.40 -14.38 -37.78
CA GLN A 350 -26.11 -15.79 -38.07
C GLN A 350 -24.72 -15.99 -38.69
N ASP A 351 -24.12 -14.93 -39.25
CA ASP A 351 -22.79 -14.99 -39.86
C ASP A 351 -21.70 -15.05 -38.78
N ASP A 352 -20.91 -16.14 -38.80
CA ASP A 352 -19.87 -16.39 -37.80
C ASP A 352 -18.71 -15.38 -37.86
N GLY A 353 -18.41 -14.83 -39.05
CA GLY A 353 -17.37 -13.82 -39.23
C GLY A 353 -17.77 -12.50 -38.57
N LEU A 354 -18.96 -11.99 -38.92
CA LEU A 354 -19.55 -10.79 -38.36
C LEU A 354 -19.78 -10.93 -36.85
N LYS A 355 -20.16 -12.12 -36.38
CA LYS A 355 -20.28 -12.38 -34.93
C LYS A 355 -18.94 -12.20 -34.22
N LYS A 356 -17.82 -12.70 -34.78
CA LYS A 356 -16.48 -12.49 -34.21
C LYS A 356 -16.07 -11.01 -34.20
N GLU A 357 -16.39 -10.27 -35.27
CA GLU A 357 -16.10 -8.83 -35.33
C GLU A 357 -16.90 -8.03 -34.31
N LEU A 358 -18.21 -8.31 -34.15
CA LEU A 358 -19.06 -7.68 -33.15
C LEU A 358 -18.59 -8.01 -31.72
N GLU A 359 -18.13 -9.23 -31.48
CA GLU A 359 -17.54 -9.65 -30.20
C GLU A 359 -16.22 -8.93 -29.91
N LYS A 360 -15.36 -8.74 -30.91
CA LYS A 360 -14.14 -7.93 -30.78
C LYS A 360 -14.47 -6.48 -30.45
N LEU A 361 -15.39 -5.87 -31.20
CA LEU A 361 -15.85 -4.49 -30.97
C LEU A 361 -16.46 -4.34 -29.56
N ARG A 362 -17.21 -5.34 -29.10
CA ARG A 362 -17.74 -5.37 -27.74
C ARG A 362 -16.63 -5.33 -26.70
N GLY A 363 -15.57 -6.14 -26.90
CA GLY A 363 -14.39 -6.14 -26.04
C GLY A 363 -13.71 -4.77 -25.98
N GLU A 364 -13.48 -4.15 -27.14
CA GLU A 364 -12.86 -2.82 -27.24
C GLU A 364 -13.71 -1.73 -26.56
N LEU A 365 -15.03 -1.73 -26.77
CA LEU A 365 -15.95 -0.78 -26.13
C LEU A 365 -15.97 -0.95 -24.60
N ARG A 366 -15.92 -2.19 -24.11
CA ARG A 366 -15.86 -2.46 -22.65
C ARG A 366 -14.54 -1.99 -22.05
N ALA A 367 -13.40 -2.26 -22.70
CA ALA A 367 -12.10 -1.80 -22.24
C ALA A 367 -12.03 -0.26 -22.19
N ASN A 368 -12.51 0.42 -23.24
CA ASN A 368 -12.59 1.88 -23.27
C ASN A 368 -13.55 2.44 -22.22
N GLY A 369 -14.69 1.77 -22.01
CA GLY A 369 -15.65 2.12 -20.97
C GLY A 369 -15.05 2.04 -19.57
N GLN A 370 -14.31 0.97 -19.29
CA GLN A 370 -13.59 0.77 -18.03
C GLN A 370 -12.54 1.87 -17.81
N LEU A 371 -11.68 2.13 -18.79
CA LEU A 371 -10.65 3.16 -18.69
C LEU A 371 -11.25 4.55 -18.39
N ARG A 372 -12.36 4.89 -19.04
CA ARG A 372 -13.10 6.13 -18.77
C ARG A 372 -13.64 6.16 -17.34
N ASP A 373 -14.18 5.06 -16.86
CA ASP A 373 -14.73 4.96 -15.49
C ASP A 373 -13.62 5.11 -14.43
N GLU A 374 -12.44 4.52 -14.66
CA GLU A 374 -11.27 4.68 -13.79
C GLU A 374 -10.76 6.13 -13.75
N GLN A 375 -10.65 6.79 -14.91
CA GLN A 375 -10.26 8.20 -15.01
C GLN A 375 -11.26 9.12 -14.29
N ARG A 376 -12.56 8.85 -14.48
CA ARG A 376 -13.64 9.57 -13.80
C ARG A 376 -13.51 9.43 -12.29
N ASP A 377 -13.36 8.20 -11.79
CA ASP A 377 -13.32 7.94 -10.36
C ASP A 377 -12.06 8.58 -9.73
N GLN A 378 -10.94 8.61 -10.44
CA GLN A 378 -9.75 9.36 -10.02
C GLN A 378 -9.97 10.88 -9.97
N ALA A 379 -10.69 11.44 -10.94
CA ALA A 379 -11.04 12.86 -10.94
C ALA A 379 -11.97 13.21 -9.76
N ILE A 380 -12.96 12.36 -9.47
CA ILE A 380 -13.83 12.50 -8.29
C ILE A 380 -12.99 12.50 -7.01
N ARG A 381 -12.08 11.52 -6.83
CA ARG A 381 -11.23 11.45 -5.63
C ARG A 381 -10.36 12.69 -5.45
N THR A 382 -9.76 13.19 -6.53
CA THR A 382 -8.95 14.42 -6.49
C THR A 382 -9.80 15.63 -6.10
N SER A 383 -10.99 15.77 -6.68
CA SER A 383 -11.92 16.86 -6.37
C SER A 383 -12.43 16.79 -4.92
N LEU A 384 -12.73 15.60 -4.41
CA LEU A 384 -13.08 15.38 -3.00
C LEU A 384 -11.96 15.82 -2.03
N GLN A 385 -10.71 15.47 -2.35
CA GLN A 385 -9.55 15.89 -1.57
C GLN A 385 -9.37 17.41 -1.57
N LEU A 386 -9.55 18.05 -2.73
CA LEU A 386 -9.52 19.51 -2.84
C LEU A 386 -10.64 20.15 -2.03
N GLY A 387 -11.88 19.64 -2.14
CA GLY A 387 -13.04 20.13 -1.39
C GLY A 387 -12.85 20.06 0.12
N ALA A 388 -12.30 18.95 0.62
CA ALA A 388 -11.94 18.80 2.03
C ALA A 388 -10.90 19.83 2.48
N PHE A 389 -9.84 20.04 1.67
CA PHE A 389 -8.81 21.05 1.96
C PHE A 389 -9.36 22.48 1.92
N LEU A 390 -10.19 22.82 0.94
CA LEU A 390 -10.83 24.14 0.86
C LEU A 390 -11.74 24.38 2.07
N CYS A 391 -12.43 23.36 2.57
CA CYS A 391 -13.22 23.45 3.80
C CYS A 391 -12.35 23.77 5.03
N THR A 392 -11.14 23.18 5.14
CA THR A 392 -10.21 23.54 6.22
C THR A 392 -9.76 24.99 6.10
N LYS A 393 -9.44 25.44 4.87
CA LYS A 393 -9.02 26.82 4.63
C LYS A 393 -10.13 27.83 4.93
N MET A 394 -11.37 27.53 4.55
CA MET A 394 -12.55 28.31 4.91
C MET A 394 -12.73 28.43 6.43
N LYS A 395 -12.53 27.34 7.17
CA LYS A 395 -12.56 27.38 8.64
C LYS A 395 -11.48 28.30 9.18
N ASP A 396 -10.23 28.09 8.80
CA ASP A 396 -9.09 28.85 9.33
C ASP A 396 -9.23 30.35 9.06
N ASP A 397 -9.58 30.72 7.83
CA ASP A 397 -9.76 32.13 7.44
C ASP A 397 -11.02 32.73 8.07
N GLY A 398 -12.09 31.95 8.19
CA GLY A 398 -13.34 32.36 8.83
C GLY A 398 -13.19 32.63 10.33
N GLU A 399 -12.52 31.73 11.06
CA GLU A 399 -12.23 31.93 12.48
C GLU A 399 -11.23 33.06 12.72
N PHE A 400 -10.24 33.22 11.83
CA PHE A 400 -9.30 34.32 11.91
C PHE A 400 -10.02 35.67 11.74
N LEU A 401 -10.91 35.76 10.76
CA LEU A 401 -11.71 36.96 10.53
C LEU A 401 -12.66 37.25 11.70
N ASP A 402 -13.31 36.24 12.28
CA ASP A 402 -14.14 36.40 13.48
C ASP A 402 -13.34 37.03 14.63
N ARG A 403 -12.10 36.55 14.87
CA ARG A 403 -11.22 37.10 15.92
C ARG A 403 -10.85 38.55 15.65
N LEU A 404 -10.52 38.88 14.40
CA LEU A 404 -10.21 40.26 14.02
C LEU A 404 -11.44 41.18 14.21
N ASN A 405 -12.63 40.72 13.83
CA ASN A 405 -13.87 41.46 13.99
C ASN A 405 -14.18 41.71 15.48
N GLN A 406 -14.04 40.68 16.33
CA GLN A 406 -14.21 40.82 17.78
C GLN A 406 -13.19 41.77 18.42
N LEU A 407 -11.95 41.77 17.94
CA LEU A 407 -10.93 42.70 18.42
C LEU A 407 -11.28 44.13 18.02
N TYR A 408 -11.58 44.35 16.73
CA TYR A 408 -11.97 45.65 16.21
C TYR A 408 -13.21 46.21 16.92
N SER A 409 -14.24 45.39 17.14
CA SER A 409 -15.45 45.82 17.86
C SER A 409 -15.17 46.22 19.32
N LYS A 410 -14.11 45.70 19.94
CA LYS A 410 -13.72 46.04 21.32
C LYS A 410 -12.82 47.27 21.41
N THR A 411 -11.99 47.52 20.40
CA THR A 411 -10.95 48.57 20.45
C THR A 411 -11.24 49.77 19.56
N CYS A 412 -12.17 49.65 18.61
CA CYS A 412 -12.41 50.63 17.55
C CYS A 412 -13.89 50.91 17.28
N ALA A 413 -14.82 50.33 18.05
CA ALA A 413 -16.24 50.67 17.95
C ALA A 413 -16.49 52.13 18.42
N ALA A 414 -17.63 52.69 18.02
CA ALA A 414 -17.91 54.13 18.01
C ALA A 414 -17.72 54.89 19.36
N ASP A 415 -17.62 54.19 20.50
CA ASP A 415 -17.42 54.80 21.82
C ASP A 415 -16.05 54.45 22.46
N SER A 416 -15.20 53.70 21.76
CA SER A 416 -14.00 53.10 22.33
C SER A 416 -12.72 53.53 21.59
N GLN A 417 -12.62 54.75 21.01
CA GLN A 417 -11.44 55.26 20.28
C GLN A 417 -10.15 55.25 21.16
N LEU A 418 -9.68 54.05 21.47
CA LEU A 418 -8.61 53.72 22.40
C LEU A 418 -7.34 53.34 21.63
N ASP A 419 -7.45 53.05 20.32
CA ASP A 419 -6.34 52.62 19.47
C ASP A 419 -6.14 53.57 18.27
N ALA A 420 -4.95 54.15 18.15
CA ALA A 420 -4.56 55.01 17.02
C ALA A 420 -4.51 54.27 15.67
N ASN A 421 -4.53 52.92 15.67
CA ASN A 421 -4.42 52.09 14.48
C ASN A 421 -5.79 51.63 13.93
N CYS A 422 -6.92 52.17 14.39
CA CYS A 422 -8.24 51.70 13.96
C CYS A 422 -8.47 51.73 12.45
N ALA A 423 -7.98 52.76 11.73
CA ALA A 423 -8.04 52.83 10.27
C ALA A 423 -7.30 51.66 9.60
N ARG A 424 -6.08 51.35 10.07
CA ARG A 424 -5.28 50.23 9.57
C ARG A 424 -5.94 48.88 9.88
N ARG A 425 -6.55 48.72 11.06
CA ARG A 425 -7.28 47.49 11.41
C ARG A 425 -8.52 47.29 10.56
N GLN A 426 -9.23 48.37 10.22
CA GLN A 426 -10.37 48.32 9.31
C GLN A 426 -9.95 47.92 7.89
N GLU A 427 -8.82 48.42 7.41
CA GLU A 427 -8.24 48.00 6.13
C GLU A 427 -7.87 46.51 6.14
N GLN A 428 -7.19 46.03 7.18
CA GLN A 428 -6.84 44.62 7.35
C GLN A 428 -8.08 43.72 7.38
N LEU A 429 -9.14 44.13 8.10
CA LEU A 429 -10.42 43.44 8.10
C LEU A 429 -11.01 43.31 6.69
N GLY A 430 -11.00 44.40 5.93
CA GLY A 430 -11.46 44.38 4.54
C GLY A 430 -10.65 43.44 3.64
N GLN A 431 -9.33 43.36 3.84
CA GLN A 431 -8.47 42.43 3.11
C GLN A 431 -8.78 40.96 3.44
N HIS A 432 -8.93 40.63 4.72
CA HIS A 432 -9.27 39.26 5.15
C HIS A 432 -10.69 38.86 4.77
N GLN A 433 -11.65 39.78 4.79
CA GLN A 433 -13.01 39.54 4.30
C GLN A 433 -12.99 39.16 2.81
N LYS A 434 -12.24 39.90 1.98
CA LYS A 434 -12.08 39.59 0.55
C LYS A 434 -11.41 38.23 0.32
N ALA A 435 -10.38 37.91 1.11
CA ALA A 435 -9.73 36.60 1.03
C ALA A 435 -10.69 35.44 1.39
N LEU A 436 -11.49 35.62 2.45
CA LEU A 436 -12.49 34.63 2.86
C LEU A 436 -13.61 34.49 1.81
N GLU A 437 -14.05 35.61 1.21
CA GLU A 437 -15.04 35.59 0.14
C GLU A 437 -14.50 34.87 -1.10
N PHE A 438 -13.24 35.10 -1.47
CA PHE A 438 -12.58 34.39 -2.56
C PHE A 438 -12.55 32.88 -2.33
N ILE A 439 -12.06 32.41 -1.16
CA ILE A 439 -11.99 30.97 -0.88
C ILE A 439 -13.38 30.34 -0.77
N SER A 440 -14.36 31.07 -0.22
CA SER A 440 -15.75 30.61 -0.12
C SER A 440 -16.41 30.50 -1.49
N SER A 441 -16.13 31.44 -2.40
CA SER A 441 -16.57 31.34 -3.79
C SER A 441 -15.93 30.15 -4.49
N TYR A 442 -14.60 29.99 -4.36
CA TYR A 442 -13.89 28.89 -5.01
C TYR A 442 -14.35 27.52 -4.50
N TYR A 443 -14.58 27.38 -3.20
CA TYR A 443 -15.22 26.20 -2.61
C TYR A 443 -16.61 25.94 -3.22
N ALA A 444 -17.45 26.98 -3.31
CA ALA A 444 -18.78 26.85 -3.88
C ALA A 444 -18.73 26.42 -5.36
N ASP A 445 -17.81 27.00 -6.14
CA ASP A 445 -17.64 26.69 -7.56
C ASP A 445 -17.21 25.23 -7.74
N THR A 446 -16.22 24.74 -6.97
CA THR A 446 -15.81 23.32 -7.01
C THR A 446 -16.92 22.36 -6.57
N LEU A 447 -17.72 22.72 -5.57
CA LEU A 447 -18.84 21.91 -5.10
C LEU A 447 -19.96 21.83 -6.14
N VAL A 448 -20.32 22.96 -6.75
CA VAL A 448 -21.34 23.02 -7.80
C VAL A 448 -20.87 22.30 -9.05
N ASP A 449 -19.60 22.45 -9.46
CA ASP A 449 -19.01 21.72 -10.58
C ASP A 449 -19.06 20.20 -10.35
N MET A 450 -18.66 19.74 -9.15
CA MET A 450 -18.77 18.34 -8.76
C MET A 450 -20.22 17.84 -8.81
N GLY A 451 -21.16 18.60 -8.24
CA GLY A 451 -22.57 18.20 -8.14
C GLY A 451 -23.34 18.28 -9.45
N SER A 452 -22.90 19.12 -10.40
CA SER A 452 -23.49 19.21 -11.74
C SER A 452 -22.88 18.19 -12.69
N THR A 453 -21.61 17.81 -12.49
CA THR A 453 -20.91 16.84 -13.35
C THR A 453 -21.19 15.39 -12.95
N TYR A 454 -21.20 15.09 -11.65
CA TYR A 454 -21.33 13.73 -11.14
C TYR A 454 -22.56 13.59 -10.24
N ASN A 455 -23.02 12.36 -10.05
CA ASN A 455 -24.18 12.05 -9.21
C ASN A 455 -23.80 11.20 -7.99
N LYS A 456 -24.72 11.07 -7.04
CA LYS A 456 -24.48 10.35 -5.78
C LYS A 456 -23.92 8.94 -5.96
N PRO A 457 -24.46 8.05 -6.83
CA PRO A 457 -23.91 6.70 -7.01
C PRO A 457 -22.44 6.65 -7.46
N LEU A 458 -21.94 7.68 -8.15
CA LEU A 458 -20.55 7.76 -8.59
C LEU A 458 -19.61 8.29 -7.49
N ILE A 459 -20.10 9.20 -6.64
CA ILE A 459 -19.28 9.84 -5.60
C ILE A 459 -19.25 9.02 -4.31
N ASP A 460 -20.38 8.46 -3.88
CA ASP A 460 -20.54 7.78 -2.58
C ASP A 460 -19.50 6.68 -2.33
N PRO A 461 -19.15 5.79 -3.30
CA PRO A 461 -18.09 4.80 -3.11
C PRO A 461 -16.69 5.41 -2.93
N GLN A 462 -16.44 6.57 -3.53
CA GLN A 462 -15.12 7.20 -3.54
C GLN A 462 -14.78 7.85 -2.20
N ILE A 463 -15.79 8.22 -1.39
CA ILE A 463 -15.59 8.79 -0.05
C ILE A 463 -14.76 7.86 0.83
N ALA A 464 -15.12 6.56 0.87
CA ALA A 464 -14.41 5.58 1.69
C ALA A 464 -12.95 5.41 1.24
N VAL A 465 -12.70 5.39 -0.07
CA VAL A 465 -11.34 5.31 -0.65
C VAL A 465 -10.50 6.52 -0.23
N VAL A 466 -11.05 7.74 -0.32
CA VAL A 466 -10.34 8.96 0.09
C VAL A 466 -10.08 8.99 1.59
N GLN A 467 -11.05 8.59 2.42
CA GLN A 467 -10.88 8.49 3.87
C GLN A 467 -9.74 7.53 4.25
N GLN A 468 -9.66 6.37 3.57
CA GLN A 468 -8.59 5.40 3.81
C GLN A 468 -7.22 5.96 3.39
N GLN A 469 -7.14 6.65 2.25
CA GLN A 469 -5.91 7.32 1.81
C GLN A 469 -5.45 8.40 2.80
N MET A 470 -6.38 9.21 3.33
CA MET A 470 -6.08 10.22 4.33
C MET A 470 -5.62 9.59 5.65
N ALA A 471 -6.30 8.53 6.10
CA ALA A 471 -5.94 7.81 7.32
C ALA A 471 -4.56 7.18 7.24
N ALA A 472 -4.22 6.54 6.11
CA ALA A 472 -2.91 5.93 5.89
C ALA A 472 -1.77 6.95 5.97
N ARG A 473 -2.01 8.20 5.55
CA ARG A 473 -1.05 9.32 5.62
C ARG A 473 -1.03 10.06 6.96
N GLY A 474 -1.76 9.57 7.96
CA GLY A 474 -1.90 10.25 9.26
C GLY A 474 -2.68 11.57 9.20
N LYS A 475 -3.47 11.80 8.14
CA LYS A 475 -4.28 13.03 7.94
C LYS A 475 -5.75 12.80 8.29
N THR A 476 -6.03 12.04 9.35
CA THR A 476 -7.40 11.70 9.77
C THR A 476 -8.22 12.93 10.15
N ASN A 477 -7.58 14.02 10.56
CA ASN A 477 -8.23 15.31 10.79
C ASN A 477 -8.95 15.86 9.54
N LEU A 478 -8.53 15.47 8.32
CA LEU A 478 -9.19 15.87 7.08
C LEU A 478 -10.49 15.08 6.80
N ASN A 479 -10.68 13.92 7.42
CA ASN A 479 -11.87 13.09 7.18
C ASN A 479 -13.15 13.81 7.58
N GLY A 480 -13.14 14.54 8.70
CA GLY A 480 -14.28 15.36 9.11
C GLY A 480 -14.64 16.38 8.04
N TYR A 481 -13.65 17.03 7.42
CA TYR A 481 -13.88 18.06 6.40
C TYR A 481 -14.37 17.47 5.09
N LEU A 482 -13.91 16.27 4.73
CA LEU A 482 -14.46 15.50 3.63
C LEU A 482 -15.94 15.16 3.88
N ASP A 483 -16.29 14.73 5.09
CA ASP A 483 -17.69 14.44 5.46
C ASP A 483 -18.56 15.71 5.40
N THR A 484 -18.01 16.86 5.80
CA THR A 484 -18.69 18.16 5.70
C THR A 484 -18.87 18.59 4.24
N TYR A 485 -17.84 18.44 3.41
CA TYR A 485 -17.94 18.68 1.97
C TYR A 485 -19.01 17.79 1.34
N TRP A 486 -19.04 16.51 1.71
CA TRP A 486 -20.03 15.57 1.24
C TRP A 486 -21.46 15.95 1.65
N MET A 487 -21.66 16.36 2.90
CA MET A 487 -22.94 16.87 3.40
C MET A 487 -23.40 18.11 2.62
N ASN A 488 -22.50 19.07 2.39
CA ASN A 488 -22.82 20.29 1.63
C ASN A 488 -23.22 19.95 0.18
N LEU A 489 -22.52 19.00 -0.45
CA LEU A 489 -22.84 18.51 -1.79
C LEU A 489 -24.21 17.82 -1.86
N GLN A 490 -24.54 17.00 -0.87
CA GLN A 490 -25.87 16.39 -0.74
C GLN A 490 -26.97 17.45 -0.54
N GLY A 491 -26.68 18.49 0.24
CA GLY A 491 -27.56 19.65 0.41
C GLY A 491 -27.84 20.34 -0.93
N TYR A 492 -26.80 20.61 -1.71
CA TYR A 492 -26.92 21.22 -3.03
C TYR A 492 -27.80 20.38 -3.98
N TRP A 493 -27.65 19.06 -4.03
CA TRP A 493 -28.55 18.21 -4.85
C TRP A 493 -30.01 18.23 -4.39
N LYS A 494 -30.28 18.50 -3.11
CA LYS A 494 -31.64 18.51 -2.56
C LYS A 494 -32.41 19.76 -2.96
N ASP A 495 -31.78 20.92 -2.96
CA ASP A 495 -32.47 22.20 -3.15
C ASP A 495 -31.92 23.08 -4.30
N GLY A 496 -30.78 22.72 -4.88
CA GLY A 496 -30.12 23.44 -5.97
C GLY A 496 -29.50 24.78 -5.56
N LYS A 497 -29.41 25.09 -4.26
CA LYS A 497 -29.01 26.42 -3.78
C LYS A 497 -27.53 26.50 -3.44
N VAL A 498 -26.91 27.59 -3.87
CA VAL A 498 -25.54 27.95 -3.47
C VAL A 498 -25.61 28.70 -2.14
N ALA A 499 -25.29 28.01 -1.04
CA ALA A 499 -25.45 28.51 0.32
C ALA A 499 -24.09 28.77 1.01
N ARG A 500 -23.30 29.71 0.45
CA ARG A 500 -21.90 29.96 0.85
C ARG A 500 -21.71 30.16 2.37
N ASP A 501 -22.55 30.99 2.99
CA ASP A 501 -22.48 31.25 4.43
C ASP A 501 -22.80 30.00 5.27
N ALA A 502 -23.80 29.22 4.85
CA ALA A 502 -24.15 27.99 5.53
C ALA A 502 -23.04 26.94 5.42
N TRP A 503 -22.40 26.83 4.25
CA TRP A 503 -21.27 25.92 4.01
C TRP A 503 -20.03 26.35 4.80
N LEU A 504 -19.73 27.64 4.86
CA LEU A 504 -18.69 28.19 5.74
C LEU A 504 -18.94 27.84 7.20
N MET A 505 -20.17 28.05 7.68
CA MET A 505 -20.54 27.70 9.05
C MET A 505 -20.46 26.19 9.31
N ALA A 506 -20.78 25.35 8.34
CA ALA A 506 -20.60 23.90 8.44
C ALA A 506 -19.11 23.53 8.57
N CYS A 507 -18.25 24.11 7.73
CA CYS A 507 -16.79 23.91 7.80
C CYS A 507 -16.21 24.38 9.15
N LYS A 508 -16.71 25.48 9.73
CA LYS A 508 -16.28 25.99 11.04
C LYS A 508 -16.76 25.15 12.23
N LYS A 509 -17.92 24.48 12.11
CA LYS A 509 -18.47 23.62 13.17
C LYS A 509 -17.77 22.26 13.28
N ASN A 510 -16.96 21.93 12.30
CA ASN A 510 -16.19 20.71 12.26
C ASN A 510 -15.03 20.80 13.26
N ASN A 511 -15.13 20.02 14.34
CA ASN A 511 -14.13 19.96 15.40
C ASN A 511 -13.18 18.77 15.19
#